data_AF-A0A6B8M2P5-F1
#
_entry.id   AF-A0A6B8M2P5-F1
#
_cell.length_a   1.000
_cell.length_b   1.000
_cell.length_c   1.000
_cell.angle_alpha   90.00
_cell.angle_beta   90.00
_cell.angle_gamma   90.00
#
_symmetry.space_group_name_H-M   'P 1'
#
loop_
_entity.id
_entity.type
_entity.pdbx_description
1 polymer ?
#
loop_
_entity_poly.entity_id
_entity_poly.type
_entity_poly.pdbx_seq_one_letter_code
_entity_poly.pdbx_strand_id
1 'polypeptide(L)' 'MPMPEESIQQGKCYATGGAENYKVVNITRGIVTYVVFTKGQKAQPLRINAGVKHFAAAVTKEVMCPAEG' A
#
# COMPACT_ATOMS: atom_id res chain seq x y z
N MET A 1 -13.28 3.34 -6.35
CA MET A 1 -13.75 2.03 -5.90
C MET A 1 -12.63 1.39 -5.10
N PRO A 2 -12.94 0.74 -3.96
CA PRO A 2 -11.93 -0.03 -3.23
C PRO A 2 -11.43 -1.18 -4.10
N MET A 3 -10.13 -1.50 -4.02
CA MET A 3 -9.59 -2.63 -4.77
C MET A 3 -10.06 -3.96 -4.17
N PRO A 4 -10.16 -5.03 -4.99
CA PRO A 4 -10.37 -6.37 -4.46
C PRO A 4 -9.09 -6.85 -3.78
N GLU A 5 -9.25 -7.63 -2.69
CA GLU A 5 -8.14 -8.12 -1.86
C GLU A 5 -7.10 -8.91 -2.66
N GLU A 6 -7.57 -9.65 -3.66
CA GLU A 6 -6.79 -10.47 -4.60
C GLU A 6 -5.92 -9.63 -5.55
N SER A 7 -6.22 -8.35 -5.73
CA SER A 7 -5.35 -7.42 -6.45
C SER A 7 -4.23 -6.84 -5.59
N ILE A 8 -4.25 -7.08 -4.27
CA ILE A 8 -3.18 -6.64 -3.36
C ILE A 8 -2.02 -7.62 -3.41
N GLN A 9 -0.89 -7.17 -3.93
CA GLN A 9 0.31 -7.97 -4.12
C GLN A 9 1.48 -7.38 -3.34
N GLN A 10 2.36 -8.27 -2.89
CA GLN A 10 3.60 -7.88 -2.24
C GLN A 10 4.53 -7.16 -3.22
N GLY A 11 5.19 -6.09 -2.76
CA GLY A 11 6.10 -5.29 -3.57
C GLY A 11 5.41 -4.26 -4.47
N LYS A 12 4.07 -4.23 -4.49
CA LYS A 12 3.28 -3.24 -5.24
C LYS A 12 2.96 -2.01 -4.39
N CYS A 13 2.65 -0.93 -5.08
CA CYS A 13 2.24 0.33 -4.48
C CYS A 13 0.83 0.70 -4.90
N TYR A 14 0.12 1.35 -3.99
CA TYR A 14 -1.29 1.65 -4.13
C TYR A 14 -1.56 3.08 -3.69
N ALA A 15 -2.32 3.83 -4.48
CA ALA A 15 -2.82 5.13 -4.06
C ALA A 15 -4.06 4.98 -3.21
N THR A 16 -4.13 5.76 -2.14
CA THR A 16 -5.36 5.88 -1.34
C THR A 16 -6.30 6.92 -1.94
N GLY A 17 -7.48 7.10 -1.35
CA GLY A 17 -8.36 8.22 -1.67
C GLY A 17 -7.82 9.60 -1.23
N GLY A 18 -6.70 9.64 -0.49
CA GLY A 18 -6.07 10.86 0.01
C GLY A 18 -4.78 11.24 -0.71
N ALA A 19 -3.96 12.07 -0.04
CA ALA A 19 -2.64 12.49 -0.54
C ALA A 19 -1.54 11.42 -0.35
N GLU A 20 -1.86 10.36 0.38
CA GLU A 20 -0.94 9.30 0.78
C GLU A 20 -1.04 8.09 -0.16
N ASN A 21 0.08 7.40 -0.32
CA ASN A 21 0.18 6.15 -1.06
C ASN A 21 0.79 5.09 -0.15
N TYR A 22 0.44 3.84 -0.36
CA TYR A 22 0.88 2.72 0.44
C TYR A 22 1.70 1.76 -0.41
N LYS A 23 2.89 1.38 0.06
CA LYS A 23 3.73 0.34 -0.54
C LYS A 23 3.61 -0.92 0.29
N VAL A 24 3.14 -2.01 -0.30
CA VAL A 24 3.08 -3.30 0.36
C VAL A 24 4.49 -3.90 0.42
N VAL A 25 4.99 -4.08 1.63
CA VAL A 25 6.31 -4.67 1.90
C VAL A 25 6.19 -6.19 2.02
N ASN A 26 5.16 -6.66 2.71
CA ASN A 26 4.97 -8.07 2.97
C ASN A 26 3.48 -8.40 3.11
N ILE A 27 3.09 -9.63 2.75
CA ILE A 27 1.74 -10.15 3.00
C ILE A 27 1.88 -11.51 3.68
N THR A 28 1.28 -11.69 4.85
CA THR A 28 1.38 -12.93 5.64
C THR A 28 0.02 -13.30 6.22
N ARG A 29 -0.53 -14.45 5.80
CA ARG A 29 -1.81 -15.01 6.30
C ARG A 29 -2.96 -13.99 6.36
N GLY A 30 -3.10 -13.16 5.32
CA GLY A 30 -4.15 -12.12 5.25
C GLY A 30 -3.85 -10.82 5.98
N ILE A 31 -2.63 -10.65 6.52
CA ILE A 31 -2.13 -9.39 7.07
C ILE A 31 -1.17 -8.78 6.06
N VAL A 32 -1.42 -7.54 5.67
CA VAL A 32 -0.58 -6.71 4.79
C VAL A 32 0.28 -5.80 5.66
N THR A 33 1.59 -5.93 5.52
CA THR A 33 2.56 -4.94 6.00
C THR A 33 2.82 -3.94 4.89
N TYR A 34 2.50 -2.68 5.13
CA TYR A 34 2.72 -1.61 4.17
C TYR A 34 3.44 -0.41 4.80
N VAL A 35 4.09 0.39 3.96
CA VAL A 35 4.68 1.68 4.35
C VAL A 35 3.94 2.80 3.65
N VAL A 36 3.84 3.94 4.31
CA VAL A 36 3.18 5.12 3.76
C VAL A 36 4.20 6.02 3.08
N PHE A 37 3.87 6.50 1.89
CA PHE A 37 4.68 7.44 1.14
C PHE A 37 3.79 8.50 0.48
N THR A 38 4.24 9.74 0.52
CA THR A 38 3.59 10.86 -0.17
C THR A 38 4.19 11.03 -1.56
N LYS A 39 3.38 11.45 -2.53
CA LYS A 39 3.85 11.68 -3.90
C LYS A 39 4.94 12.75 -3.89
N GLY A 40 6.17 12.38 -4.24
CA GLY A 40 7.35 13.27 -4.21
C GLY A 40 8.17 13.25 -2.92
N GLN A 41 7.85 12.38 -1.95
CA GLN A 41 8.65 12.17 -0.74
C GLN A 41 9.06 10.70 -0.61
N LYS A 42 10.18 10.44 0.07
CA LYS A 42 10.62 9.07 0.37
C LYS A 42 9.57 8.35 1.21
N ALA A 43 9.46 7.04 1.00
CA ALA A 43 8.60 6.20 1.84
C ALA A 43 9.03 6.35 3.30
N GLN A 44 8.04 6.59 4.17
CA GLN A 44 8.31 6.69 5.59
C GLN A 44 8.83 5.34 6.10
N PRO A 45 9.79 5.33 7.04
CA PRO A 45 10.30 4.10 7.62
C PRO A 45 9.24 3.35 8.45
N LEU A 46 8.10 3.99 8.73
CA LEU A 46 7.01 3.43 9.51
C LEU A 46 6.31 2.31 8.74
N ARG A 47 6.44 1.08 9.24
CA ARG A 47 5.72 -0.09 8.74
C ARG A 47 4.44 -0.26 9.53
N ILE A 48 3.32 -0.34 8.81
CA ILE A 48 1.99 -0.52 9.38
C ILE A 48 1.50 -1.91 8.98
N ASN A 49 0.93 -2.64 9.92
CA ASN A 49 0.29 -3.93 9.67
C ASN A 49 -1.23 -3.74 9.71
N ALA A 50 -1.92 -4.10 8.64
CA ALA A 50 -3.37 -4.10 8.59
C ALA A 50 -3.89 -5.40 7.97
N GLY A 51 -5.13 -5.77 8.26
CA GLY A 51 -5.79 -6.84 7.51
C GLY A 51 -5.93 -6.47 6.04
N VAL A 52 -5.73 -7.42 5.14
CA VAL A 52 -5.81 -7.20 3.68
C VAL A 52 -7.16 -6.60 3.26
N LYS A 53 -8.26 -6.95 3.96
CA LYS A 53 -9.59 -6.34 3.80
C LYS A 53 -9.58 -4.84 4.03
N HIS A 54 -9.06 -4.41 5.17
CA HIS A 54 -8.98 -2.99 5.53
C HIS A 54 -8.05 -2.24 4.59
N PHE A 55 -6.95 -2.88 4.20
CA PHE A 55 -6.01 -2.31 3.23
C PHE A 55 -6.67 -2.09 1.86
N ALA A 56 -7.31 -3.12 1.32
CA ALA A 56 -7.98 -3.11 0.03
C ALA A 56 -9.14 -2.08 -0.01
N ALA A 57 -9.83 -1.89 1.12
CA ALA A 57 -10.84 -0.86 1.30
C ALA A 57 -10.27 0.58 1.29
N ALA A 58 -9.03 0.76 1.76
CA ALA A 58 -8.38 2.08 1.85
C ALA A 58 -7.71 2.50 0.52
N VAL A 59 -7.31 1.53 -0.30
CA VAL A 59 -6.64 1.80 -1.58
C VAL A 59 -7.62 1.83 -2.75
N THR A 60 -7.32 2.67 -3.73
CA THR A 60 -8.20 2.94 -4.89
C THR A 60 -7.63 2.47 -6.21
N LYS A 61 -6.31 2.48 -6.37
CA LYS A 61 -5.63 2.04 -7.59
C LYS A 61 -4.18 1.63 -7.32
N GLU A 62 -3.66 0.73 -8.13
CA GLU A 62 -2.22 0.46 -8.19
C GLU A 62 -1.51 1.71 -8.78
N VAL A 63 -0.37 2.07 -8.21
CA VAL A 63 0.51 3.14 -8.70
C VAL A 63 1.95 2.64 -8.78
N MET A 64 2.75 3.31 -9.61
CA MET A 64 4.20 3.05 -9.60
C MET A 64 4.76 3.33 -8.22
N CYS A 65 5.53 2.37 -7.70
CA CYS A 65 6.32 2.60 -6.52
C CYS A 65 7.33 3.72 -6.79
N PRO A 66 7.58 4.60 -5.80
CA PRO A 66 8.67 5.54 -5.89
C PRO A 66 9.94 4.73 -6.10
N ALA A 67 10.75 5.14 -7.09
CA ALA A 67 12.02 4.49 -7.38
C ALA A 67 12.82 4.43 -6.07
N GLU A 68 13.10 3.22 -5.61
CA GLU A 68 14.02 3.00 -4.50
C GLU A 68 15.39 3.48 -4.96
N GLY A 69 15.70 4.72 -4.59
CA GLY A 69 17.04 5.30 -4.69
C GLY A 69 17.81 5.01 -3.41
#